data_AF-A0A7S0BKP6-F1
#
_entry.id   AF-A0A7S0BKP6-F1
#
_cell.length_a   1.000
_cell.length_b   1.000
_cell.length_c   1.000
_cell.angle_alpha   90.00
_cell.angle_beta   90.00
_cell.angle_gamma   90.00
#
_symmetry.space_group_name_H-M   'P 1'
#
loop_
_entity.id
_entity.type
_entity.pdbx_description
1 polymer ?
#
loop_
_entity_poly.entity_id
_entity_poly.type
_entity_poly.pdbx_seq_one_letter_code
_entity_poly.pdbx_strand_id
1 'polypeptide(L)'
;MVYSSIKSFRDDLAKYQPTHLVGVPRLFESLYGAVKSKFTNGSAFKQLIVRYLLQASESFAEARRHLQGRDQEPVDFSQKIVSLATIAALKPLYDIAEILVWGNVRNGIGGKVEAAVVGGGSLPLYLENFFDMAGIPVFVGYGLTETSPVIANRVPRHNVPGSCGLIPGLTDIKIVDPESREEVPDGHEGVLIVRGPTVFRGYHKRPDATEASFDADGYFYTGDLAKKLAKGDIVLTGRQKDLIVLSNGENVAPQSIEDAIAACPLIEQVVLCGQDERFLSALVVPDISNLGAGAMDAETKQAAEQALKSGNADDLSKAEEELLLKTKDTFLNAIRERVQNLPDYQPLFRVMAVSLVLTPFSVENNLMTQTLKIKKQEVMKRFAEKIKRMYESHEKKK
;
A
#
# COMPACT_ATOMS: atom_id res chain seq x y z
N MET A 1 1.11 -22.32 -17.91
CA MET A 1 0.56 -21.21 -17.11
C MET A 1 -0.43 -21.81 -16.12
N VAL A 2 -0.29 -21.50 -14.83
CA VAL A 2 -1.18 -22.02 -13.78
C VAL A 2 -1.97 -20.84 -13.24
N TYR A 3 -3.29 -20.99 -13.16
CA TYR A 3 -4.17 -20.03 -12.48
C TYR A 3 -4.44 -20.54 -11.08
N SER A 4 -4.30 -19.66 -10.10
CA SER A 4 -4.48 -19.98 -8.68
C SER A 4 -5.51 -19.05 -8.04
N SER A 5 -5.99 -19.40 -6.86
CA SER A 5 -6.91 -18.61 -6.05
C SER A 5 -6.30 -18.34 -4.68
N ILE A 6 -6.75 -17.32 -3.96
CA ILE A 6 -6.24 -17.01 -2.60
C ILE A 6 -6.24 -18.25 -1.69
N LYS A 7 -7.28 -19.09 -1.80
CA LYS A 7 -7.43 -20.30 -0.98
C LYS A 7 -6.39 -21.38 -1.32
N SER A 8 -6.07 -21.57 -2.60
CA SER A 8 -5.13 -22.60 -3.07
C SER A 8 -3.70 -22.08 -3.24
N PHE A 9 -3.49 -20.76 -3.14
CA PHE A 9 -2.26 -20.10 -3.57
C PHE A 9 -1.01 -20.67 -2.93
N ARG A 10 -1.04 -20.86 -1.61
CA ARG A 10 0.10 -21.40 -0.86
C ARG A 10 0.46 -22.82 -1.30
N ASP A 11 -0.54 -23.67 -1.50
CA ASP A 11 -0.35 -25.06 -1.91
C ASP A 11 0.14 -25.13 -3.36
N ASP A 12 -0.37 -24.26 -4.23
CA ASP A 12 0.04 -24.14 -5.62
C ASP A 12 1.51 -23.67 -5.73
N LEU A 13 1.94 -22.71 -4.91
CA LEU A 13 3.35 -22.28 -4.87
C LEU A 13 4.29 -23.43 -4.50
N ALA A 14 3.93 -24.23 -3.49
CA ALA A 14 4.72 -25.38 -3.07
C ALA A 14 4.76 -26.48 -4.14
N LYS A 15 3.62 -26.73 -4.81
CA LYS A 15 3.47 -27.76 -5.83
C LYS A 15 4.18 -27.43 -7.14
N TYR A 16 4.00 -26.21 -7.65
CA TYR A 16 4.43 -25.85 -9.00
C TYR A 16 5.77 -25.10 -9.05
N GLN A 17 6.21 -24.50 -7.93
CA GLN A 17 7.50 -23.79 -7.83
C GLN A 17 7.76 -22.84 -9.01
N PRO A 18 6.93 -21.80 -9.19
CA PRO A 18 6.99 -20.96 -10.38
C PRO A 18 8.29 -20.16 -10.47
N THR A 19 8.75 -19.91 -11.71
CA THR A 19 9.83 -18.94 -11.98
C THR A 19 9.30 -17.51 -12.14
N HIS A 20 8.07 -17.37 -12.61
CA HIS A 20 7.39 -16.09 -12.79
C HIS A 20 6.07 -16.10 -12.04
N LEU A 21 5.86 -15.09 -11.20
CA LEU A 21 4.62 -14.88 -10.47
C LEU A 21 3.96 -13.60 -10.98
N VAL A 22 2.68 -13.63 -11.32
CA VAL A 22 1.91 -12.45 -11.72
C VAL A 22 0.69 -12.35 -10.81
N GLY A 23 0.49 -11.20 -10.16
CA GLY A 23 -0.60 -11.05 -9.20
C GLY A 23 -0.95 -9.62 -8.84
N VAL A 24 -1.88 -9.49 -7.91
CA VAL A 24 -2.36 -8.21 -7.35
C VAL A 24 -1.70 -7.94 -5.99
N PRO A 25 -1.58 -6.68 -5.53
CA PRO A 25 -0.93 -6.33 -4.27
C PRO A 25 -1.38 -7.15 -3.06
N ARG A 26 -2.69 -7.41 -2.92
CA ARG A 26 -3.23 -8.18 -1.78
C ARG A 26 -2.69 -9.62 -1.69
N LEU A 27 -2.27 -10.21 -2.81
CA LEU A 27 -1.61 -11.52 -2.81
C LEU A 27 -0.26 -11.45 -2.09
N PHE A 28 0.49 -10.38 -2.33
CA PHE A 28 1.78 -10.09 -1.73
C PHE A 28 1.62 -9.68 -0.26
N GLU A 29 0.57 -8.93 0.08
CA GLU A 29 0.18 -8.67 1.47
C GLU A 29 -0.11 -9.96 2.24
N SER A 30 -0.83 -10.89 1.62
CA SER A 30 -1.13 -12.19 2.24
C SER A 30 0.15 -13.01 2.50
N LEU A 31 1.08 -13.05 1.53
CA LEU A 31 2.40 -13.66 1.71
C LEU A 31 3.19 -13.00 2.83
N TYR A 32 3.22 -11.67 2.85
CA TYR A 32 3.87 -10.88 3.90
C TYR A 32 3.27 -11.18 5.28
N GLY A 33 1.94 -11.17 5.41
CA GLY A 33 1.23 -11.49 6.65
C GLY A 33 1.51 -12.91 7.15
N ALA A 34 1.55 -13.89 6.25
CA ALA A 34 1.89 -15.28 6.60
C ALA A 34 3.34 -15.42 7.10
N VAL A 35 4.28 -14.69 6.50
CA VAL A 35 5.68 -14.65 6.96
C VAL A 35 5.77 -13.94 8.32
N LYS A 36 5.13 -12.78 8.46
CA LYS A 36 5.09 -12.00 9.70
C LYS A 36 4.54 -12.80 10.88
N SER A 37 3.45 -13.53 10.67
CA SER A 37 2.86 -14.41 11.69
C SER A 37 3.84 -15.48 12.19
N LYS A 38 4.65 -16.07 11.29
CA LYS A 38 5.69 -17.03 11.70
C LYS A 38 6.77 -16.38 12.57
N PHE A 39 7.11 -15.13 12.31
CA PHE A 39 8.10 -14.40 13.12
C PHE A 39 7.54 -14.02 14.48
N THR A 40 6.27 -13.61 14.57
CA THR A 40 5.64 -13.18 15.82
C THR A 40 5.27 -14.33 16.75
N ASN A 41 5.06 -15.55 16.23
CA ASN A 41 4.74 -16.74 17.04
C ASN A 41 5.97 -17.40 17.71
N GLY A 42 7.18 -16.86 17.55
CA GLY A 42 8.40 -17.36 18.19
C GLY A 42 8.58 -16.88 19.62
N SER A 43 9.58 -17.44 20.34
CA SER A 43 9.97 -16.92 21.66
C SER A 43 10.46 -15.47 21.58
N ALA A 44 10.34 -14.69 22.67
CA ALA A 44 10.76 -13.28 22.70
C ALA A 44 12.21 -13.07 22.23
N PHE A 45 13.11 -13.97 22.59
CA PHE A 45 14.50 -13.96 22.13
C PHE A 45 14.64 -14.16 20.61
N LYS A 46 13.88 -15.10 20.03
CA LYS A 46 13.85 -15.30 18.57
C LYS A 46 13.28 -14.07 17.86
N GLN A 47 12.21 -13.49 18.39
CA GLN A 47 11.63 -12.26 17.85
C GLN A 47 12.65 -11.10 17.86
N LEU A 48 13.42 -10.95 18.94
CA LEU A 48 14.45 -9.93 19.05
C LEU A 48 15.54 -10.10 17.98
N ILE A 49 16.04 -11.33 17.79
CA ILE A 49 17.03 -11.65 16.75
C ILE A 49 16.46 -11.32 15.37
N VAL A 50 15.25 -11.80 15.06
CA VAL A 50 14.62 -11.55 13.76
C VAL A 50 14.46 -10.06 13.51
N ARG A 51 13.99 -9.28 14.50
CA ARG A 51 13.89 -7.82 14.36
C ARG A 51 15.22 -7.17 13.99
N TYR A 52 16.31 -7.57 14.65
CA TYR A 52 17.64 -7.04 14.37
C TYR A 52 18.13 -7.42 12.95
N LEU A 53 17.90 -8.67 12.53
CA LEU A 53 18.25 -9.13 11.18
C LEU A 53 17.42 -8.42 10.09
N LEU A 54 16.15 -8.15 10.35
CA LEU A 54 15.28 -7.39 9.45
C LEU A 54 15.77 -5.95 9.30
N GLN A 55 16.10 -5.27 10.42
CA GLN A 55 16.63 -3.91 10.38
C GLN A 55 17.97 -3.82 9.64
N ALA A 56 18.89 -4.76 9.90
CA ALA A 56 20.15 -4.82 9.18
C ALA A 56 19.94 -5.08 7.67
N SER A 57 18.98 -5.93 7.32
CA SER A 57 18.63 -6.22 5.93
C SER A 57 18.01 -5.01 5.22
N GLU A 58 17.21 -4.21 5.93
CA GLU A 58 16.61 -2.99 5.39
C GLU A 58 17.68 -1.98 4.99
N SER A 59 18.59 -1.67 5.91
CA SER A 59 19.72 -0.76 5.63
C SER A 59 20.66 -1.32 4.54
N PHE A 60 20.88 -2.64 4.51
CA PHE A 60 21.67 -3.29 3.47
C PHE A 60 20.99 -3.17 2.08
N ALA A 61 19.68 -3.44 2.00
CA ALA A 61 18.92 -3.34 0.77
C ALA A 61 18.82 -1.90 0.26
N GLU A 62 18.62 -0.94 1.15
CA GLU A 62 18.66 0.49 0.83
C GLU A 62 20.03 0.93 0.27
N ALA A 63 21.11 0.61 0.97
CA ALA A 63 22.46 0.90 0.48
C ALA A 63 22.74 0.26 -0.90
N ARG A 64 22.24 -0.96 -1.12
CA ARG A 64 22.32 -1.62 -2.44
C ARG A 64 21.55 -0.87 -3.51
N ARG A 65 20.35 -0.33 -3.20
CA ARG A 65 19.54 0.48 -4.12
C ARG A 65 20.26 1.77 -4.54
N HIS A 66 20.90 2.45 -3.60
CA HIS A 66 21.73 3.64 -3.85
C HIS A 66 22.83 3.40 -4.87
N LEU A 67 23.55 2.27 -4.75
CA LEU A 67 24.62 1.91 -5.69
C LEU A 67 24.09 1.51 -7.06
N GLN A 68 22.89 0.93 -7.11
CA GLN A 68 22.22 0.56 -8.36
C GLN A 68 21.52 1.75 -9.06
N GLY A 69 21.47 2.93 -8.42
CA GLY A 69 20.79 4.11 -8.95
C GLY A 69 19.28 3.97 -9.04
N ARG A 70 18.70 3.10 -8.20
CA ARG A 70 17.26 2.76 -8.17
C ARG A 70 16.43 3.66 -7.26
N ASP A 71 17.01 4.73 -6.74
CA ASP A 71 16.30 5.74 -5.98
C ASP A 71 15.44 6.62 -6.90
N GLN A 72 14.30 7.05 -6.33
CA GLN A 72 13.41 8.03 -6.97
C GLN A 72 14.16 9.34 -7.23
N GLU A 73 14.90 9.82 -6.22
CA GLU A 73 15.76 10.98 -6.31
C GLU A 73 17.23 10.60 -6.55
N PRO A 74 18.00 11.41 -7.29
CA PRO A 74 19.43 11.18 -7.43
C PRO A 74 20.14 11.19 -6.07
N VAL A 75 21.00 10.19 -5.84
CA VAL A 75 21.86 10.14 -4.66
C VAL A 75 23.26 10.68 -4.99
N ASP A 76 23.76 11.52 -4.09
CA ASP A 76 25.08 12.14 -4.21
C ASP A 76 26.22 11.12 -4.11
N PHE A 77 27.40 11.51 -4.60
CA PHE A 77 28.58 10.65 -4.58
C PHE A 77 29.01 10.25 -3.16
N SER A 78 28.90 11.15 -2.18
CA SER A 78 29.16 10.86 -0.77
C SER A 78 28.24 9.77 -0.23
N GLN A 79 26.94 9.82 -0.57
CA GLN A 79 25.97 8.80 -0.17
C GLN A 79 26.29 7.44 -0.77
N LYS A 80 26.83 7.39 -2.00
CA LYS A 80 27.32 6.13 -2.59
C LYS A 80 28.51 5.55 -1.82
N ILE A 81 29.44 6.38 -1.34
CA ILE A 81 30.56 5.93 -0.50
C ILE A 81 30.04 5.38 0.82
N VAL A 82 29.12 6.10 1.48
CA VAL A 82 28.46 5.63 2.71
C VAL A 82 27.76 4.29 2.46
N SER A 83 27.06 4.15 1.34
CA SER A 83 26.36 2.91 0.96
C SER A 83 27.32 1.73 0.79
N LEU A 84 28.50 1.94 0.18
CA LEU A 84 29.54 0.90 0.08
C LEU A 84 30.02 0.46 1.47
N ALA A 85 30.26 1.41 2.37
CA ALA A 85 30.68 1.11 3.74
C ALA A 85 29.58 0.36 4.51
N THR A 86 28.32 0.79 4.38
CA THR A 86 27.15 0.14 4.99
C THR A 86 27.00 -1.31 4.51
N ILE A 87 27.13 -1.56 3.20
CA ILE A 87 27.10 -2.91 2.65
C ILE A 87 28.23 -3.75 3.24
N ALA A 88 29.47 -3.25 3.25
CA ALA A 88 30.60 -3.99 3.78
C ALA A 88 30.43 -4.35 5.26
N ALA A 89 29.93 -3.40 6.07
CA ALA A 89 29.70 -3.58 7.50
C ALA A 89 28.55 -4.56 7.81
N LEU A 90 27.43 -4.47 7.06
CA LEU A 90 26.23 -5.26 7.32
C LEU A 90 26.21 -6.60 6.58
N LYS A 91 27.11 -6.86 5.64
CA LYS A 91 27.17 -8.10 4.85
C LYS A 91 27.13 -9.37 5.71
N PRO A 92 27.90 -9.51 6.81
CA PRO A 92 27.84 -10.72 7.62
C PRO A 92 26.47 -10.92 8.30
N LEU A 93 25.83 -9.84 8.74
CA LEU A 93 24.47 -9.90 9.32
C LEU A 93 23.43 -10.24 8.27
N TYR A 94 23.56 -9.68 7.06
CA TYR A 94 22.71 -10.03 5.93
C TYR A 94 22.88 -11.51 5.54
N ASP A 95 24.09 -12.06 5.53
CA ASP A 95 24.34 -13.47 5.24
C ASP A 95 23.73 -14.40 6.30
N ILE A 96 23.72 -14.00 7.57
CA ILE A 96 22.98 -14.71 8.62
C ILE A 96 21.47 -14.61 8.37
N ALA A 97 20.96 -13.44 8.01
CA ALA A 97 19.55 -13.25 7.66
C ALA A 97 19.14 -14.08 6.44
N GLU A 98 20.03 -14.23 5.46
CA GLU A 98 19.83 -15.06 4.27
C GLU A 98 19.56 -16.52 4.63
N ILE A 99 20.32 -17.07 5.58
CA ILE A 99 20.16 -18.46 6.04
C ILE A 99 18.93 -18.63 6.94
N LEU A 100 18.74 -17.72 7.91
CA LEU A 100 17.72 -17.88 8.95
C LEU A 100 16.33 -17.39 8.52
N VAL A 101 16.27 -16.39 7.65
CA VAL A 101 15.05 -15.64 7.32
C VAL A 101 14.75 -15.73 5.83
N TRP A 102 15.60 -15.17 4.97
CA TRP A 102 15.25 -14.92 3.56
C TRP A 102 15.18 -16.17 2.70
N GLY A 103 16.02 -17.18 2.96
CA GLY A 103 15.90 -18.49 2.33
C GLY A 103 14.55 -19.15 2.60
N ASN A 104 14.05 -19.03 3.84
CA ASN A 104 12.74 -19.56 4.22
C ASN A 104 11.59 -18.80 3.54
N VAL A 105 11.71 -17.47 3.40
CA VAL A 105 10.73 -16.65 2.68
C VAL A 105 10.68 -17.03 1.21
N ARG A 106 11.83 -17.13 0.53
CA ARG A 106 11.91 -17.53 -0.89
C ARG A 106 11.39 -18.94 -1.11
N ASN A 107 11.74 -19.89 -0.25
CA ASN A 107 11.20 -21.26 -0.30
C ASN A 107 9.68 -21.29 -0.09
N GLY A 108 9.15 -20.41 0.77
CA GLY A 108 7.72 -20.25 1.00
C GLY A 108 6.92 -19.82 -0.24
N ILE A 109 7.56 -19.14 -1.20
CA ILE A 109 6.96 -18.76 -2.49
C ILE A 109 7.37 -19.68 -3.65
N GLY A 110 7.85 -20.89 -3.35
CA GLY A 110 8.21 -21.90 -4.35
C GLY A 110 9.71 -21.98 -4.67
N GLY A 111 10.55 -21.11 -4.12
CA GLY A 111 12.02 -21.22 -4.14
C GLY A 111 12.70 -20.92 -5.48
N LYS A 112 11.95 -20.82 -6.58
CA LYS A 112 12.48 -20.61 -7.94
C LYS A 112 12.05 -19.29 -8.58
N VAL A 113 11.39 -18.41 -7.84
CA VAL A 113 10.85 -17.14 -8.37
C VAL A 113 12.00 -16.23 -8.76
N GLU A 114 12.07 -15.89 -10.05
CA GLU A 114 13.03 -14.97 -10.66
C GLU A 114 12.40 -13.59 -10.90
N ALA A 115 11.08 -13.54 -11.13
CA ALA A 115 10.35 -12.30 -11.33
C ALA A 115 8.92 -12.38 -10.76
N ALA A 116 8.56 -11.39 -9.96
CA ALA A 116 7.22 -11.18 -9.46
C ALA A 116 6.63 -9.90 -10.07
N VAL A 117 5.65 -10.02 -10.95
CA VAL A 117 4.97 -8.89 -11.59
C VAL A 117 3.69 -8.56 -10.83
N VAL A 118 3.54 -7.30 -10.45
CA VAL A 118 2.39 -6.82 -9.67
C VAL A 118 1.65 -5.72 -10.43
N GLY A 119 0.33 -5.84 -10.52
CA GLY A 119 -0.54 -4.83 -11.13
C GLY A 119 -1.97 -4.93 -10.62
N GLY A 120 -2.87 -4.08 -11.13
CA GLY A 120 -4.28 -4.05 -10.74
C GLY A 120 -4.59 -3.32 -9.42
N GLY A 121 -3.57 -2.77 -8.76
CA GLY A 121 -3.67 -1.91 -7.58
C GLY A 121 -2.31 -1.30 -7.21
N SER A 122 -2.30 -0.33 -6.29
CA SER A 122 -1.06 0.22 -5.70
C SER A 122 -0.37 -0.88 -4.89
N LEU A 123 0.93 -1.05 -5.07
CA LEU A 123 1.75 -1.90 -4.20
C LEU A 123 2.40 -1.01 -3.15
N PRO A 124 2.06 -1.15 -1.86
CA PRO A 124 2.68 -0.35 -0.80
C PRO A 124 4.20 -0.49 -0.75
N LEU A 125 4.90 0.64 -0.56
CA LEU A 125 6.36 0.68 -0.51
C LEU A 125 6.97 -0.25 0.55
N TYR A 126 6.29 -0.45 1.68
CA TYR A 126 6.77 -1.35 2.74
C TYR A 126 6.83 -2.82 2.26
N LEU A 127 5.92 -3.24 1.37
CA LEU A 127 5.97 -4.58 0.78
C LEU A 127 7.11 -4.67 -0.22
N GLU A 128 7.29 -3.64 -1.06
CA GLU A 128 8.41 -3.60 -1.99
C GLU A 128 9.76 -3.72 -1.26
N ASN A 129 9.94 -2.95 -0.19
CA ASN A 129 11.12 -3.03 0.65
C ASN A 129 11.28 -4.43 1.26
N PHE A 130 10.19 -5.05 1.72
CA PHE A 130 10.22 -6.42 2.23
C PHE A 130 10.71 -7.44 1.20
N PHE A 131 10.19 -7.39 -0.03
CA PHE A 131 10.61 -8.31 -1.09
C PHE A 131 12.03 -8.00 -1.59
N ASP A 132 12.44 -6.73 -1.62
CA ASP A 132 13.83 -6.34 -1.93
C ASP A 132 14.82 -6.87 -0.89
N MET A 133 14.51 -6.76 0.40
CA MET A 133 15.29 -7.38 1.49
C MET A 133 15.44 -8.90 1.28
N ALA A 134 14.34 -9.56 0.93
CA ALA A 134 14.30 -11.00 0.64
C ALA A 134 14.97 -11.39 -0.70
N GLY A 135 15.46 -10.43 -1.48
CA GLY A 135 16.09 -10.67 -2.78
C GLY A 135 15.13 -11.18 -3.85
N ILE A 136 13.83 -10.88 -3.72
CA ILE A 136 12.79 -11.26 -4.67
C ILE A 136 12.52 -10.07 -5.60
N PRO A 137 12.85 -10.13 -6.90
CA PRO A 137 12.62 -9.02 -7.82
C PRO A 137 11.12 -8.81 -8.07
N VAL A 138 10.59 -7.71 -7.52
CA VAL A 138 9.22 -7.26 -7.76
C VAL A 138 9.22 -6.17 -8.82
N PHE A 139 8.39 -6.34 -9.85
CA PHE A 139 8.19 -5.41 -10.95
C PHE A 139 6.75 -4.93 -10.95
N VAL A 140 6.54 -3.65 -10.71
CA VAL A 140 5.20 -3.04 -10.77
C VAL A 140 4.90 -2.66 -12.22
N GLY A 141 3.70 -3.00 -12.68
CA GLY A 141 3.12 -2.56 -13.93
C GLY A 141 1.82 -1.82 -13.69
N TYR A 142 1.67 -0.67 -14.33
CA TYR A 142 0.46 0.13 -14.29
C TYR A 142 -0.22 0.14 -15.65
N GLY A 143 -1.54 -0.02 -15.63
CA GLY A 143 -2.43 0.27 -16.73
C GLY A 143 -3.87 0.00 -16.36
N LEU A 144 -4.75 0.27 -17.31
CA LEU A 144 -6.19 0.19 -17.18
C LEU A 144 -6.75 -0.76 -18.24
N THR A 145 -8.03 -1.12 -18.11
CA THR A 145 -8.72 -1.90 -19.15
C THR A 145 -8.74 -1.11 -20.46
N GLU A 146 -8.90 0.20 -20.35
CA GLU A 146 -8.90 1.19 -21.42
C GLU A 146 -7.52 1.36 -22.08
N THR A 147 -6.45 0.77 -21.55
CA THR A 147 -5.06 0.94 -22.06
C THR A 147 -4.30 -0.38 -22.26
N SER A 148 -5.02 -1.50 -22.43
CA SER A 148 -4.56 -2.82 -22.93
C SER A 148 -3.05 -3.16 -22.85
N PRO A 149 -2.57 -3.75 -21.74
CA PRO A 149 -3.02 -3.54 -20.37
C PRO A 149 -2.02 -2.67 -19.58
N VAL A 150 -0.96 -2.14 -20.22
CA VAL A 150 0.18 -1.51 -19.54
C VAL A 150 0.51 -0.16 -20.20
N ILE A 151 0.52 0.89 -19.38
CA ILE A 151 0.98 2.25 -19.70
C ILE A 151 2.43 2.44 -19.24
N ALA A 152 2.76 1.95 -18.03
CA ALA A 152 4.09 2.07 -17.43
C ALA A 152 4.50 0.74 -16.79
N ASN A 153 5.78 0.38 -16.90
CA ASN A 153 6.30 -0.80 -16.22
C ASN A 153 7.74 -0.65 -15.75
N ARG A 154 8.02 -1.30 -14.61
CA ARG A 154 9.39 -1.52 -14.15
C ARG A 154 10.03 -2.69 -14.90
N VAL A 155 11.34 -2.61 -15.09
CA VAL A 155 12.12 -3.62 -15.82
C VAL A 155 13.38 -4.01 -15.02
N PRO A 156 13.99 -5.19 -15.25
CA PRO A 156 15.16 -5.65 -14.49
C PRO A 156 16.32 -4.64 -14.42
N ARG A 157 16.57 -3.93 -15.51
CA ARG A 157 17.61 -2.90 -15.63
C ARG A 157 17.23 -1.54 -15.01
N HIS A 158 15.96 -1.32 -14.69
CA HIS A 158 15.43 -0.05 -14.16
C HIS A 158 14.18 -0.34 -13.31
N ASN A 159 14.40 -0.55 -12.01
CA ASN A 159 13.37 -0.97 -11.05
C ASN A 159 13.36 -0.04 -9.84
N VAL A 160 12.77 1.14 -9.99
CA VAL A 160 12.71 2.19 -8.96
C VAL A 160 11.54 1.90 -8.02
N PRO A 161 11.76 1.62 -6.71
CA PRO A 161 10.67 1.37 -5.78
C PRO A 161 9.71 2.55 -5.63
N GLY A 162 8.43 2.26 -5.41
CA GLY A 162 7.34 3.23 -5.34
C GLY A 162 6.95 3.89 -6.66
N SER A 163 7.61 3.58 -7.79
CA SER A 163 7.18 4.03 -9.13
C SER A 163 6.36 2.95 -9.86
N CYS A 164 5.71 3.27 -10.97
CA CYS A 164 5.19 2.30 -11.93
C CYS A 164 6.20 1.98 -13.04
N GLY A 165 7.39 2.59 -12.98
CA GLY A 165 8.45 2.46 -13.96
C GLY A 165 8.30 3.42 -15.13
N LEU A 166 8.93 3.05 -16.25
CA LEU A 166 9.03 3.88 -17.44
C LEU A 166 7.87 3.59 -18.40
N ILE A 167 7.64 4.52 -19.31
CA ILE A 167 6.68 4.36 -20.40
C ILE A 167 7.30 3.52 -21.52
N PRO A 168 6.69 2.38 -21.91
CA PRO A 168 7.12 1.63 -23.10
C PRO A 168 6.99 2.49 -24.36
N GLY A 169 7.85 2.22 -25.35
CA GLY A 169 7.83 2.96 -26.61
C GLY A 169 6.47 2.91 -27.30
N LEU A 170 6.17 3.97 -28.07
CA LEU A 170 4.90 4.20 -28.80
C LEU A 170 3.73 4.72 -27.97
N THR A 171 3.93 5.04 -26.68
CA THR A 171 2.91 5.67 -25.84
C THR A 171 3.37 7.07 -25.44
N ASP A 172 2.57 8.08 -25.76
CA ASP A 172 2.75 9.45 -25.29
C ASP A 172 1.95 9.64 -24.00
N ILE A 173 2.52 10.36 -23.05
CA ILE A 173 1.83 10.74 -21.82
C ILE A 173 2.00 12.24 -21.55
N LYS A 174 1.07 12.80 -20.79
CA LYS A 174 1.24 14.10 -20.12
C LYS A 174 0.71 13.99 -18.70
N ILE A 175 1.20 14.84 -17.82
CA ILE A 175 0.60 15.06 -16.50
C ILE A 175 0.03 16.46 -16.53
N VAL A 176 -1.28 16.59 -16.31
CA VAL A 176 -1.98 17.86 -16.45
C VAL A 176 -2.65 18.27 -15.16
N ASP A 177 -2.76 19.57 -14.92
CA ASP A 177 -3.52 20.10 -13.80
C ASP A 177 -5.00 19.70 -13.94
N PRO A 178 -5.66 19.22 -12.87
CA PRO A 178 -7.05 18.78 -12.93
C PRO A 178 -8.04 19.86 -13.37
N GLU A 179 -7.74 21.14 -13.09
CA GLU A 179 -8.62 22.28 -13.36
C GLU A 179 -8.26 22.97 -14.67
N SER A 180 -7.00 23.42 -14.82
CA SER A 180 -6.56 24.16 -16.01
C SER A 180 -6.34 23.26 -17.23
N ARG A 181 -6.11 21.95 -17.01
CA ARG A 181 -5.71 20.96 -18.02
C ARG A 181 -4.39 21.27 -18.72
N GLU A 182 -3.62 22.20 -18.19
CA GLU A 182 -2.27 22.50 -18.68
C GLU A 182 -1.27 21.48 -18.14
N GLU A 183 -0.21 21.19 -18.91
CA GLU A 183 0.84 20.27 -18.49
C GLU A 183 1.62 20.84 -17.29
N VAL A 184 1.77 20.03 -16.24
CA VAL A 184 2.53 20.41 -15.05
C VAL A 184 4.01 20.03 -15.22
N PRO A 185 4.95 20.75 -14.58
CA PRO A 185 6.37 20.39 -14.63
C PRO A 185 6.65 19.01 -14.01
N ASP A 186 7.74 18.37 -14.45
CA ASP A 186 8.24 17.14 -13.82
C ASP A 186 8.39 17.34 -12.29
N GLY A 187 8.05 16.29 -11.54
CA GLY A 187 7.99 16.28 -10.07
C GLY A 187 6.67 16.80 -9.48
N HIS A 188 5.86 17.54 -10.24
CA HIS A 188 4.56 18.02 -9.78
C HIS A 188 3.47 16.97 -10.02
N GLU A 189 2.50 16.95 -9.13
CA GLU A 189 1.34 16.07 -9.23
C GLU A 189 0.30 16.66 -10.18
N GLY A 190 -0.33 15.79 -10.98
CA GLY A 190 -1.50 16.10 -11.79
C GLY A 190 -2.18 14.83 -12.29
N VAL A 191 -3.15 14.98 -13.17
CA VAL A 191 -3.84 13.85 -13.82
C VAL A 191 -2.99 13.30 -14.94
N LEU A 192 -2.73 12.00 -14.92
CA LEU A 192 -2.07 11.33 -16.03
C LEU A 192 -3.03 11.19 -17.22
N ILE A 193 -2.64 11.67 -18.38
CA ILE A 193 -3.34 11.46 -19.65
C ILE A 193 -2.43 10.73 -20.63
N VAL A 194 -3.01 9.88 -21.46
CA VAL A 194 -2.25 8.92 -22.28
C VAL A 194 -2.80 8.83 -23.69
N ARG A 195 -1.90 8.76 -24.68
CA ARG A 195 -2.22 8.56 -26.08
C ARG A 195 -1.29 7.51 -26.67
N GLY A 196 -1.84 6.53 -27.37
CA GLY A 196 -1.02 5.48 -27.97
C GLY A 196 -1.84 4.30 -28.48
N PRO A 197 -1.18 3.30 -29.08
CA PRO A 197 -1.84 2.14 -29.69
C PRO A 197 -2.51 1.22 -28.66
N THR A 198 -2.14 1.35 -27.37
CA THR A 198 -2.72 0.58 -26.27
C THR A 198 -4.06 1.13 -25.80
N VAL A 199 -4.37 2.40 -26.12
CA VAL A 199 -5.61 3.07 -25.74
C VAL A 199 -6.78 2.51 -26.55
N PHE A 200 -7.84 2.13 -25.87
CA PHE A 200 -9.08 1.62 -26.44
C PHE A 200 -9.75 2.62 -27.40
N ARG A 201 -10.67 2.12 -28.23
CA ARG A 201 -11.42 2.96 -29.18
C ARG A 201 -12.64 3.66 -28.56
N GLY A 202 -12.99 3.32 -27.33
CA GLY A 202 -14.19 3.80 -26.66
C GLY A 202 -15.06 2.71 -26.04
N TYR A 203 -16.09 3.16 -25.34
CA TYR A 203 -17.04 2.31 -24.64
C TYR A 203 -18.15 1.82 -25.58
N HIS A 204 -18.46 0.52 -25.49
CA HIS A 204 -19.49 -0.10 -26.32
C HIS A 204 -20.87 0.56 -26.12
N LYS A 205 -21.48 1.04 -27.21
CA LYS A 205 -22.80 1.72 -27.22
C LYS A 205 -22.89 2.94 -26.30
N ARG A 206 -21.77 3.61 -26.04
CA ARG A 206 -21.69 4.80 -25.18
C ARG A 206 -20.81 5.88 -25.85
N PRO A 207 -21.26 6.49 -26.95
CA PRO A 207 -20.51 7.53 -27.65
C PRO A 207 -20.24 8.74 -26.74
N ASP A 208 -21.24 9.20 -25.97
CA ASP A 208 -21.08 10.36 -25.07
C ASP A 208 -20.00 10.13 -24.01
N ALA A 209 -19.95 8.93 -23.42
CA ALA A 209 -18.93 8.58 -22.43
C ALA A 209 -17.55 8.39 -23.08
N THR A 210 -17.52 7.97 -24.34
CA THR A 210 -16.28 7.85 -25.11
C THR A 210 -15.72 9.23 -25.36
N GLU A 211 -16.51 10.13 -25.95
CA GLU A 211 -16.10 11.50 -26.26
C GLU A 211 -15.65 12.26 -25.01
N ALA A 212 -16.38 12.14 -23.90
CA ALA A 212 -16.01 12.76 -22.63
C ALA A 212 -14.69 12.23 -22.00
N SER A 213 -14.19 11.08 -22.47
CA SER A 213 -12.95 10.48 -21.93
C SER A 213 -11.69 10.88 -22.69
N PHE A 214 -11.82 11.59 -23.81
CA PHE A 214 -10.69 12.06 -24.60
C PHE A 214 -10.64 13.59 -24.63
N ASP A 215 -9.44 14.14 -24.72
CA ASP A 215 -9.25 15.56 -25.05
C ASP A 215 -9.27 15.79 -26.58
N ALA A 216 -9.14 17.05 -26.98
CA ALA A 216 -9.11 17.45 -28.39
C ALA A 216 -7.90 16.90 -29.16
N ASP A 217 -6.81 16.56 -28.47
CA ASP A 217 -5.57 16.03 -29.05
C ASP A 217 -5.54 14.48 -29.08
N GLY A 218 -6.62 13.84 -28.63
CA GLY A 218 -6.79 12.39 -28.60
C GLY A 218 -6.13 11.69 -27.41
N TYR A 219 -5.78 12.41 -26.34
CA TYR A 219 -5.34 11.81 -25.09
C TYR A 219 -6.54 11.33 -24.27
N PHE A 220 -6.43 10.12 -23.75
CA PHE A 220 -7.38 9.54 -22.81
C PHE A 220 -7.10 10.01 -21.38
N TYR A 221 -8.13 10.50 -20.69
CA TYR A 221 -8.08 10.84 -19.27
C TYR A 221 -8.14 9.57 -18.40
N THR A 222 -7.03 9.21 -17.75
CA THR A 222 -6.99 8.01 -16.89
C THR A 222 -7.79 8.18 -15.59
N GLY A 223 -7.92 9.44 -15.12
CA GLY A 223 -8.48 9.77 -13.80
C GLY A 223 -7.58 9.35 -12.64
N ASP A 224 -6.34 8.94 -12.91
CA ASP A 224 -5.30 8.64 -11.95
C ASP A 224 -4.36 9.85 -11.77
N LEU A 225 -4.04 10.15 -10.52
CA LEU A 225 -3.07 11.19 -10.15
C LEU A 225 -1.67 10.60 -10.18
N ALA A 226 -0.74 11.35 -10.76
CA ALA A 226 0.64 10.93 -10.90
C ALA A 226 1.59 12.12 -10.89
N LYS A 227 2.86 11.84 -10.63
CA LYS A 227 4.00 12.71 -10.90
C LYS A 227 5.03 11.97 -11.75
N LYS A 228 5.73 12.70 -12.61
CA LYS A 228 6.82 12.18 -13.43
C LYS A 228 8.15 12.57 -12.79
N LEU A 229 8.96 11.58 -12.43
CA LEU A 229 10.27 11.82 -11.85
C LEU A 229 11.26 12.28 -12.93
N ALA A 230 12.38 12.88 -12.52
CA ALA A 230 13.40 13.40 -13.41
C ALA A 230 13.99 12.34 -14.39
N LYS A 231 13.96 11.06 -14.02
CA LYS A 231 14.40 9.93 -14.86
C LYS A 231 13.32 9.40 -15.81
N GLY A 232 12.12 9.98 -15.78
CA GLY A 232 10.96 9.57 -16.59
C GLY A 232 10.07 8.51 -15.95
N ASP A 233 10.39 8.04 -14.74
CA ASP A 233 9.53 7.13 -13.99
C ASP A 233 8.22 7.81 -13.58
N ILE A 234 7.11 7.09 -13.69
CA ILE A 234 5.81 7.57 -13.22
C ILE A 234 5.58 7.09 -11.81
N VAL A 235 5.19 7.97 -10.89
CA VAL A 235 4.75 7.63 -9.55
C VAL A 235 3.26 7.96 -9.46
N LEU A 236 2.43 6.95 -9.23
CA LEU A 236 1.01 7.16 -8.95
C LEU A 236 0.84 7.60 -7.51
N THR A 237 0.03 8.62 -7.29
CA THR A 237 -0.23 9.18 -5.96
C THR A 237 -1.67 8.96 -5.52
N GLY A 238 -2.59 8.71 -6.46
CA GLY A 238 -3.97 8.37 -6.12
C GLY A 238 -4.91 8.36 -7.30
N ARG A 239 -6.20 8.46 -7.02
CA ARG A 239 -7.28 8.63 -8.00
C ARG A 239 -7.91 9.99 -7.77
N GLN A 240 -8.15 10.74 -8.84
CA GLN A 240 -8.78 12.05 -8.74
C GLN A 240 -10.15 11.98 -8.03
N LYS A 241 -10.91 10.91 -8.27
CA LYS A 241 -12.22 10.68 -7.64
C LYS A 241 -12.14 10.23 -6.17
N ASP A 242 -10.99 9.78 -5.72
CA ASP A 242 -10.78 9.32 -4.34
C ASP A 242 -10.09 10.39 -3.48
N LEU A 243 -9.83 11.59 -4.02
CA LEU A 243 -9.29 12.72 -3.26
C LEU A 243 -10.23 13.10 -2.11
N ILE A 244 -9.65 13.28 -0.94
CA ILE A 244 -10.34 13.87 0.21
C ILE A 244 -10.13 15.37 0.12
N VAL A 245 -11.23 16.11 0.00
CA VAL A 245 -11.20 17.58 0.08
C VAL A 245 -11.55 17.96 1.51
N LEU A 246 -10.60 18.51 2.24
CA LEU A 246 -10.83 19.02 3.59
C LEU A 246 -11.65 20.32 3.54
N SER A 247 -12.28 20.70 4.64
CA SER A 247 -13.13 21.90 4.72
C SER A 247 -12.39 23.21 4.44
N ASN A 248 -11.06 23.21 4.48
CA ASN A 248 -10.19 24.34 4.14
C ASN A 248 -9.82 24.39 2.65
N GLY A 249 -10.31 23.45 1.83
CA GLY A 249 -10.02 23.33 0.40
C GLY A 249 -8.76 22.55 0.07
N GLU A 250 -8.03 22.02 1.05
CA GLU A 250 -6.84 21.21 0.79
C GLU A 250 -7.22 19.81 0.29
N ASN A 251 -6.56 19.37 -0.77
CA ASN A 251 -6.75 18.05 -1.37
C ASN A 251 -5.74 17.06 -0.80
N VAL A 252 -6.24 15.90 -0.39
CA VAL A 252 -5.42 14.81 0.15
C VAL A 252 -5.66 13.55 -0.64
N ALA A 253 -4.60 12.99 -1.22
CA ALA A 253 -4.63 11.65 -1.78
C ALA A 253 -4.52 10.62 -0.63
N PRO A 254 -5.59 9.87 -0.32
CA PRO A 254 -5.59 9.01 0.86
C PRO A 254 -4.70 7.77 0.72
N GLN A 255 -4.41 7.33 -0.51
CA GLN A 255 -3.79 6.03 -0.76
C GLN A 255 -2.38 5.92 -0.15
N SER A 256 -1.53 6.93 -0.31
CA SER A 256 -0.17 6.91 0.24
C SER A 256 -0.17 6.86 1.78
N ILE A 257 -1.10 7.59 2.40
CA ILE A 257 -1.29 7.64 3.85
C ILE A 257 -1.81 6.29 4.36
N GLU A 258 -2.83 5.73 3.71
CA GLU A 258 -3.38 4.41 4.04
C GLU A 258 -2.34 3.30 3.90
N ASP A 259 -1.56 3.31 2.82
CA ASP A 259 -0.49 2.33 2.56
C ASP A 259 0.59 2.40 3.66
N ALA A 260 0.95 3.60 4.12
CA ALA A 260 1.88 3.79 5.23
C ALA A 260 1.29 3.31 6.57
N ILE A 261 0.02 3.61 6.83
CA ILE A 261 -0.69 3.15 8.03
C ILE A 261 -0.82 1.62 8.05
N ALA A 262 -1.11 0.99 6.91
CA ALA A 262 -1.25 -0.46 6.77
C ALA A 262 0.07 -1.22 7.00
N ALA A 263 1.22 -0.54 6.92
CA ALA A 263 2.49 -1.12 7.33
C ALA A 263 2.58 -1.38 8.85
N CYS A 264 1.70 -0.76 9.65
CA CYS A 264 1.66 -0.93 11.09
C CYS A 264 1.21 -2.34 11.49
N PRO A 265 1.97 -3.07 12.33
CA PRO A 265 1.58 -4.41 12.79
C PRO A 265 0.27 -4.53 13.56
N LEU A 266 -0.24 -3.41 14.10
CA LEU A 266 -1.49 -3.40 14.85
C LEU A 266 -2.72 -3.26 13.94
N ILE A 267 -2.52 -2.98 12.64
CA ILE A 267 -3.56 -2.58 11.70
C ILE A 267 -3.61 -3.58 10.56
N GLU A 268 -4.78 -4.20 10.36
CA GLU A 268 -5.02 -5.13 9.25
C GLU A 268 -5.51 -4.40 8.00
N GLN A 269 -6.45 -3.47 8.17
CA GLN A 269 -7.00 -2.64 7.09
C GLN A 269 -7.28 -1.23 7.62
N VAL A 270 -7.24 -0.25 6.74
CA VAL A 270 -7.54 1.15 7.08
C VAL A 270 -8.28 1.82 5.93
N VAL A 271 -9.19 2.72 6.26
CA VAL A 271 -9.76 3.70 5.33
C VAL A 271 -9.62 5.08 5.94
N LEU A 272 -9.00 5.99 5.21
CA LEU A 272 -8.86 7.38 5.60
C LEU A 272 -10.17 8.12 5.33
N CYS A 273 -10.55 8.99 6.26
CA CYS A 273 -11.77 9.78 6.23
C CYS A 273 -11.41 11.26 6.42
N GLY A 274 -12.25 12.16 5.91
CA GLY A 274 -11.98 13.61 6.00
C GLY A 274 -12.75 14.48 5.02
N GLN A 275 -13.63 13.89 4.19
CA GLN A 275 -14.35 14.65 3.19
C GLN A 275 -15.22 15.73 3.85
N ASP A 276 -15.01 16.97 3.44
CA ASP A 276 -15.66 18.19 3.95
C ASP A 276 -15.42 18.45 5.45
N GLU A 277 -14.41 17.81 6.04
CA GLU A 277 -14.06 17.90 7.45
C GLU A 277 -12.76 18.68 7.65
N ARG A 278 -12.54 19.19 8.87
CA ARG A 278 -11.36 20.04 9.17
C ARG A 278 -10.03 19.29 9.25
N PHE A 279 -10.07 17.97 9.37
CA PHE A 279 -8.89 17.13 9.55
C PHE A 279 -9.15 15.69 9.11
N LEU A 280 -8.07 14.93 8.96
CA LEU A 280 -8.14 13.52 8.62
C LEU A 280 -8.43 12.64 9.85
N SER A 281 -9.30 11.65 9.67
CA SER A 281 -9.55 10.57 10.62
C SER A 281 -9.36 9.21 9.95
N ALA A 282 -9.28 8.13 10.71
CA ALA A 282 -9.08 6.79 10.16
C ALA A 282 -10.05 5.77 10.75
N LEU A 283 -10.71 5.03 9.88
CA LEU A 283 -11.43 3.81 10.23
C LEU A 283 -10.47 2.63 10.15
N VAL A 284 -10.23 1.96 11.27
CA VAL A 284 -9.18 0.95 11.40
C VAL A 284 -9.80 -0.41 11.70
N VAL A 285 -9.41 -1.42 10.90
CA VAL A 285 -9.60 -2.83 11.24
C VAL A 285 -8.34 -3.30 11.96
N PRO A 286 -8.41 -3.59 13.26
CA PRO A 286 -7.24 -3.95 14.06
C PRO A 286 -6.83 -5.41 13.82
N ASP A 287 -5.52 -5.67 13.81
CA ASP A 287 -5.00 -7.04 13.85
C ASP A 287 -5.00 -7.54 15.31
N ILE A 288 -6.13 -8.15 15.70
CA ILE A 288 -6.34 -8.66 17.07
C ILE A 288 -5.28 -9.69 17.48
N SER A 289 -4.71 -10.43 16.53
CA SER A 289 -3.67 -11.42 16.81
C SER A 289 -2.38 -10.74 17.27
N ASN A 290 -2.02 -9.61 16.64
CA ASN A 290 -0.79 -8.85 16.90
C ASN A 290 -0.93 -7.78 18.00
N LEU A 291 -2.14 -7.54 18.54
CA LEU A 291 -2.30 -6.76 19.77
C LEU A 291 -1.70 -7.54 20.96
N GLY A 292 -0.47 -7.16 21.34
CA GLY A 292 0.25 -7.75 22.47
C GLY A 292 -0.24 -7.28 23.83
N ALA A 293 0.16 -7.97 24.90
CA ALA A 293 -0.25 -7.69 26.28
C ALA A 293 0.07 -6.26 26.78
N GLY A 294 1.01 -5.56 26.14
CA GLY A 294 1.34 -4.16 26.45
C GLY A 294 0.41 -3.13 25.80
N ALA A 295 -0.37 -3.52 24.80
CA ALA A 295 -1.35 -2.65 24.14
C ALA A 295 -2.78 -2.93 24.61
N MET A 296 -3.07 -4.14 25.11
CA MET A 296 -4.41 -4.58 25.50
C MET A 296 -4.33 -5.74 26.51
N ASP A 297 -5.24 -5.77 27.49
CA ASP A 297 -5.39 -6.89 28.42
C ASP A 297 -6.00 -8.15 27.75
N ALA A 298 -5.80 -9.32 28.38
CA ALA A 298 -6.26 -10.60 27.82
C ALA A 298 -7.79 -10.70 27.72
N GLU A 299 -8.52 -10.03 28.61
CA GLU A 299 -9.98 -10.04 28.67
C GLU A 299 -10.57 -9.31 27.46
N THR A 300 -10.07 -8.12 27.13
CA THR A 300 -10.50 -7.32 25.97
C THR A 300 -10.18 -8.06 24.67
N LYS A 301 -9.02 -8.73 24.61
CA LYS A 301 -8.66 -9.57 23.46
C LYS A 301 -9.69 -10.66 23.25
N GLN A 302 -10.01 -11.39 24.32
CA GLN A 302 -10.96 -12.48 24.28
C GLN A 302 -12.36 -11.99 23.91
N ALA A 303 -12.79 -10.83 24.44
CA ALA A 303 -14.06 -10.21 24.10
C ALA A 303 -14.15 -9.85 22.62
N ALA A 304 -13.11 -9.24 22.05
CA ALA A 304 -13.04 -8.91 20.63
C ALA A 304 -13.08 -10.17 19.74
N GLU A 305 -12.33 -11.22 20.09
CA GLU A 305 -12.36 -12.51 19.37
C GLU A 305 -13.72 -13.21 19.48
N GLN A 306 -14.39 -13.12 20.63
CA GLN A 306 -15.73 -13.69 20.82
C GLN A 306 -16.79 -12.93 20.02
N ALA A 307 -16.76 -11.61 20.02
CA ALA A 307 -17.67 -10.78 19.23
C ALA A 307 -17.50 -11.04 17.72
N LEU A 308 -16.26 -11.19 17.26
CA LEU A 308 -15.99 -11.54 15.86
C LEU A 308 -16.54 -12.92 15.48
N LYS A 309 -16.46 -13.90 16.39
CA LYS A 309 -17.04 -15.24 16.20
C LYS A 309 -18.56 -15.26 16.26
N SER A 310 -19.18 -14.44 17.12
CA SER A 310 -20.64 -14.37 17.24
C SER A 310 -21.27 -13.72 16.01
N GLY A 311 -20.58 -12.72 15.42
CA GLY A 311 -21.09 -11.96 14.28
C GLY A 311 -22.32 -11.10 14.62
N ASN A 312 -22.68 -11.00 15.89
CA ASN A 312 -23.81 -10.19 16.36
C ASN A 312 -23.41 -8.71 16.37
N ALA A 313 -24.26 -7.85 15.81
CA ALA A 313 -23.97 -6.42 15.68
C ALA A 313 -23.81 -5.69 17.03
N ASP A 314 -24.56 -6.09 18.06
CA ASP A 314 -24.48 -5.48 19.39
C ASP A 314 -23.20 -5.89 20.12
N ASP A 315 -22.83 -7.17 20.02
CA ASP A 315 -21.57 -7.69 20.59
C ASP A 315 -20.36 -7.02 19.93
N LEU A 316 -20.37 -6.92 18.60
CA LEU A 316 -19.34 -6.23 17.82
C LEU A 316 -19.22 -4.76 18.24
N SER A 317 -20.34 -4.04 18.31
CA SER A 317 -20.34 -2.61 18.65
C SER A 317 -19.78 -2.36 20.06
N LYS A 318 -20.18 -3.18 21.04
CA LYS A 318 -19.66 -3.08 22.42
C LYS A 318 -18.17 -3.38 22.49
N ALA A 319 -17.72 -4.46 21.85
CA ALA A 319 -16.31 -4.83 21.81
C ALA A 319 -15.45 -3.77 21.10
N GLU A 320 -15.96 -3.17 20.01
CA GLU A 320 -15.29 -2.08 19.30
C GLU A 320 -15.15 -0.81 20.16
N GLU A 321 -16.20 -0.44 20.92
CA GLU A 321 -16.17 0.72 21.82
C GLU A 321 -15.21 0.51 23.00
N GLU A 322 -15.24 -0.67 23.64
CA GLU A 322 -14.32 -1.02 24.72
C GLU A 322 -12.87 -1.05 24.22
N LEU A 323 -12.63 -1.68 23.07
CA LEU A 323 -11.31 -1.76 22.45
C LEU A 323 -10.79 -0.36 22.14
N LEU A 324 -11.61 0.49 21.52
CA LEU A 324 -11.23 1.86 21.20
C LEU A 324 -10.89 2.64 22.47
N LEU A 325 -11.69 2.52 23.54
CA LEU A 325 -11.43 3.22 24.80
C LEU A 325 -10.05 2.87 25.39
N LYS A 326 -9.66 1.60 25.35
CA LYS A 326 -8.38 1.12 25.92
C LYS A 326 -7.17 1.36 25.01
N THR A 327 -7.37 1.42 23.69
CA THR A 327 -6.25 1.37 22.72
C THR A 327 -6.12 2.61 21.83
N LYS A 328 -7.01 3.60 21.96
CA LYS A 328 -7.05 4.81 21.10
C LYS A 328 -5.69 5.49 20.93
N ASP A 329 -5.00 5.75 22.03
CA ASP A 329 -3.70 6.45 21.99
C ASP A 329 -2.60 5.60 21.35
N THR A 330 -2.65 4.28 21.56
CA THR A 330 -1.73 3.33 20.91
C THR A 330 -1.90 3.37 19.39
N PHE A 331 -3.14 3.32 18.88
CA PHE A 331 -3.40 3.43 17.44
C PHE A 331 -3.03 4.80 16.88
N LEU A 332 -3.40 5.90 17.54
CA LEU A 332 -3.06 7.24 17.08
C LEU A 332 -1.55 7.49 17.04
N ASN A 333 -0.80 7.01 18.04
CA ASN A 333 0.66 7.16 18.07
C ASN A 333 1.31 6.30 16.97
N ALA A 334 0.86 5.05 16.80
CA ALA A 334 1.37 4.18 15.75
C ALA A 334 1.08 4.71 14.34
N ILE A 335 -0.11 5.26 14.10
CA ILE A 335 -0.47 5.94 12.86
C ILE A 335 0.41 7.17 12.65
N ARG A 336 0.56 8.01 13.69
CA ARG A 336 1.38 9.23 13.60
C ARG A 336 2.81 8.92 13.21
N GLU A 337 3.43 7.93 13.85
CA GLU A 337 4.80 7.50 13.54
C GLU A 337 4.93 7.09 12.07
N ARG A 338 3.97 6.32 11.54
CA ARG A 338 3.99 5.88 10.14
C ARG A 338 3.82 7.02 9.16
N VAL A 339 2.84 7.89 9.41
CA VAL A 339 2.51 9.00 8.50
C VAL A 339 3.62 10.06 8.49
N GLN A 340 4.24 10.35 9.64
CA GLN A 340 5.34 11.32 9.72
C GLN A 340 6.61 10.88 8.99
N ASN A 341 6.77 9.57 8.74
CA ASN A 341 7.90 9.00 8.01
C ASN A 341 7.65 8.91 6.50
N LEU A 342 6.53 9.45 5.99
CA LEU A 342 6.31 9.56 4.55
C LEU A 342 7.32 10.55 3.92
N PRO A 343 7.89 10.23 2.74
CA PRO A 343 8.84 11.13 2.06
C PRO A 343 8.26 12.52 1.74
N ASP A 344 6.96 12.58 1.50
CA ASP A 344 6.18 13.78 1.13
C ASP A 344 5.22 14.22 2.25
N TYR A 345 5.55 13.92 3.51
CA TYR A 345 4.71 14.28 4.65
C TYR A 345 4.37 15.77 4.69
N GLN A 346 3.09 16.05 4.88
CA GLN A 346 2.55 17.40 5.13
C GLN A 346 1.84 17.44 6.48
N PRO A 347 1.85 18.59 7.21
CA PRO A 347 1.15 18.72 8.48
C PRO A 347 -0.33 18.32 8.44
N LEU A 348 -0.99 18.56 7.29
CA LEU A 348 -2.39 18.22 7.06
C LEU A 348 -2.64 16.69 6.98
N PHE A 349 -1.62 15.88 6.69
CA PHE A 349 -1.72 14.40 6.67
C PHE A 349 -1.94 13.80 8.05
N ARG A 350 -1.82 14.61 9.12
CA ARG A 350 -1.99 14.15 10.49
C ARG A 350 -3.40 13.62 10.74
N VAL A 351 -3.48 12.34 11.07
CA VAL A 351 -4.72 11.71 11.54
C VAL A 351 -4.99 12.12 12.99
N MET A 352 -6.12 12.79 13.22
CA MET A 352 -6.49 13.36 14.52
C MET A 352 -7.46 12.47 15.30
N ALA A 353 -8.23 11.63 14.62
CA ALA A 353 -9.21 10.75 15.23
C ALA A 353 -9.19 9.36 14.59
N VAL A 354 -9.55 8.34 15.39
CA VAL A 354 -9.68 6.96 14.92
C VAL A 354 -10.96 6.35 15.45
N SER A 355 -11.52 5.42 14.68
CA SER A 355 -12.57 4.51 15.11
C SER A 355 -12.19 3.09 14.69
N LEU A 356 -12.58 2.10 15.50
CA LEU A 356 -12.25 0.70 15.26
C LEU A 356 -13.47 -0.05 14.74
N VAL A 357 -13.22 -0.94 13.77
CA VAL A 357 -14.20 -1.89 13.23
C VAL A 357 -13.59 -3.28 13.27
N LEU A 358 -14.23 -4.21 13.97
CA LEU A 358 -13.72 -5.57 14.12
C LEU A 358 -13.96 -6.44 12.89
N THR A 359 -15.01 -6.14 12.10
CA THR A 359 -15.33 -6.91 10.89
C THR A 359 -14.43 -6.49 9.74
N PRO A 360 -13.55 -7.36 9.21
CA PRO A 360 -12.70 -7.03 8.07
C PRO A 360 -13.53 -6.76 6.81
N PHE A 361 -13.05 -5.86 5.97
CA PHE A 361 -13.61 -5.63 4.64
C PHE A 361 -13.30 -6.84 3.77
N SER A 362 -14.31 -7.33 3.04
CA SER A 362 -14.20 -8.53 2.23
C SER A 362 -15.06 -8.46 0.97
N VAL A 363 -14.90 -9.44 0.08
CA VAL A 363 -15.77 -9.57 -1.10
C VAL A 363 -17.16 -10.04 -0.68
N GLU A 364 -17.23 -10.93 0.31
CA GLU A 364 -18.47 -11.51 0.84
C GLU A 364 -19.40 -10.47 1.47
N ASN A 365 -18.83 -9.48 2.18
CA ASN A 365 -19.60 -8.37 2.75
C ASN A 365 -19.77 -7.17 1.79
N ASN A 366 -19.41 -7.34 0.51
CA ASN A 366 -19.51 -6.33 -0.54
C ASN A 366 -18.70 -5.04 -0.28
N LEU A 367 -17.71 -5.06 0.63
CA LEU A 367 -16.83 -3.93 0.90
C LEU A 367 -15.54 -3.97 0.07
N MET A 368 -15.32 -5.02 -0.72
CA MET A 368 -14.19 -5.15 -1.65
C MET A 368 -14.63 -5.57 -3.06
N THR A 369 -13.82 -5.25 -4.06
CA THR A 369 -13.96 -5.74 -5.44
C THR A 369 -13.45 -7.18 -5.57
N GLN A 370 -13.72 -7.84 -6.71
CA GLN A 370 -13.15 -9.17 -7.00
C GLN A 370 -11.61 -9.16 -7.11
N THR A 371 -11.03 -8.01 -7.43
CA THR A 371 -9.57 -7.77 -7.40
C THR A 371 -9.05 -7.37 -6.01
N LEU A 372 -9.89 -7.47 -4.98
CA LEU A 372 -9.56 -7.19 -3.58
C LEU A 372 -9.20 -5.72 -3.31
N LYS A 373 -9.74 -4.78 -4.09
CA LYS A 373 -9.66 -3.34 -3.78
C LYS A 373 -10.81 -2.97 -2.85
N ILE A 374 -10.53 -2.20 -1.79
CA ILE A 374 -11.57 -1.68 -0.88
C ILE A 374 -12.49 -0.71 -1.63
N LYS A 375 -13.81 -0.89 -1.49
CA LYS A 375 -14.85 0.01 -2.01
C LYS A 375 -15.09 1.13 -1.01
N LYS A 376 -14.22 2.14 -1.00
CA LYS A 376 -14.24 3.25 -0.02
C LYS A 376 -15.62 3.88 0.17
N GLN A 377 -16.32 4.20 -0.93
CA GLN A 377 -17.67 4.79 -0.85
C GLN A 377 -18.67 3.91 -0.08
N GLU A 378 -18.62 2.59 -0.27
CA GLU A 378 -19.50 1.66 0.45
C GLU A 378 -19.10 1.55 1.93
N VAL A 379 -17.79 1.55 2.23
CA VAL A 379 -17.29 1.60 3.61
C VAL A 379 -17.76 2.88 4.30
N MET A 380 -17.57 4.04 3.68
CA MET A 380 -17.99 5.35 4.22
C MET A 380 -19.49 5.37 4.51
N LYS A 381 -20.31 4.82 3.60
CA LYS A 381 -21.76 4.70 3.78
C LYS A 381 -22.12 3.74 4.92
N ARG A 382 -21.49 2.57 4.97
CA ARG A 382 -21.74 1.53 5.98
C ARG A 382 -21.41 2.00 7.40
N PHE A 383 -20.36 2.80 7.56
CA PHE A 383 -19.85 3.25 8.86
C PHE A 383 -20.04 4.76 9.10
N ALA A 384 -20.97 5.39 8.39
CA ALA A 384 -21.21 6.83 8.44
C ALA A 384 -21.41 7.36 9.87
N GLU A 385 -22.15 6.64 10.71
CA GLU A 385 -22.37 7.05 12.11
C GLU A 385 -21.07 7.05 12.93
N LYS A 386 -20.23 6.02 12.79
CA LYS A 386 -18.93 5.94 13.48
C LYS A 386 -18.01 7.07 13.03
N ILE A 387 -17.98 7.36 11.73
CA ILE A 387 -17.19 8.44 11.14
C ILE A 387 -17.67 9.79 11.70
N LYS A 388 -18.98 10.04 11.70
CA LYS A 388 -19.56 11.27 12.25
C LYS A 388 -19.18 11.48 13.73
N ARG A 389 -19.25 10.41 14.55
CA ARG A 389 -18.86 10.47 15.97
C ARG A 389 -17.39 10.86 16.17
N MET A 390 -16.48 10.51 15.25
CA MET A 390 -15.08 10.92 15.33
C MET A 390 -14.95 12.45 15.33
N TYR A 391 -15.69 13.13 14.46
CA TYR A 391 -15.66 14.59 14.33
C TYR A 391 -16.41 15.29 15.48
N GLU A 392 -17.61 14.83 15.82
CA GLU A 392 -18.40 15.40 16.94
C GLU A 392 -17.67 15.32 18.29
N SER A 393 -16.98 14.20 18.56
CA SER A 393 -16.23 14.00 19.81
C SER A 393 -15.00 14.90 19.91
N HIS A 394 -14.45 15.32 18.77
CA HIS A 394 -13.25 16.15 18.70
C HIS A 394 -13.58 17.64 18.79
N GLU A 395 -14.76 18.05 18.35
CA GLU A 395 -15.28 19.41 18.53
C GLU A 395 -15.58 19.73 20.00
N LYS A 396 -16.11 18.76 20.76
CA LYS A 396 -16.42 18.93 22.20
C LYS A 396 -15.19 19.01 23.12
N LYS A 397 -14.00 18.71 22.60
CA LYS A 397 -12.73 18.75 23.36
C LYS A 397 -11.95 20.07 23.19
N LYS A 398 -12.41 20.96 22.30
CA LYS A 398 -11.96 22.35 22.22
C LYS A 398 -12.91 23.21 23.03
#